data_AF-A0A151IAZ1-F1
#
_entry.id   AF-A0A151IAZ1-F1
#
_cell.length_a   1.000
_cell.length_b   1.000
_cell.length_c   1.000
_cell.angle_alpha   90.00
_cell.angle_beta   90.00
_cell.angle_gamma   90.00
#
_symmetry.space_group_name_H-M   'P 1'
#
loop_
_entity.id
_entity.type
_entity.pdbx_description
1 polymer ?
#
loop_
_entity_poly.entity_id
_entity_poly.type
_entity_poly.pdbx_seq_one_letter_code
_entity_poly.pdbx_strand_id
1 'polypeptide(L)'
;MEYQADIVNNVSDDEDLMDIVNNIRDEDFMDIVNEAFEDVNFEAILDEDDEDVSALSEDSDYNSDQGEENEESKDIKSRVMCPAEIMALNEETKQCAIYFYYKTSDGTSILCTSCMMRIVDNDHKYVIREHVIKSHDAIEGKYCSDCRHPCFTIFPTMCPICTN
;
A
#
# COMPACT_ATOMS: atom_id res chain seq x y z
N MET A 1 -28.35 -54.20 9.24
CA MET A 1 -27.49 -53.41 8.35
C MET A 1 -27.91 -53.73 6.95
N GLU A 2 -28.67 -52.85 6.31
CA GLU A 2 -28.89 -52.86 4.86
C GLU A 2 -29.40 -51.46 4.50
N TYR A 3 -28.62 -50.79 3.65
CA TYR A 3 -28.84 -49.43 3.17
C TYR A 3 -29.94 -49.46 2.11
N GLN A 4 -30.96 -48.62 2.26
CA GLN A 4 -31.86 -48.28 1.16
C GLN A 4 -31.26 -47.09 0.40
N ALA A 5 -31.03 -47.28 -0.90
CA ALA A 5 -30.81 -46.23 -1.87
C ALA A 5 -31.91 -46.34 -2.93
N ASP A 6 -32.66 -45.25 -3.13
CA ASP A 6 -33.48 -44.92 -4.31
C ASP A 6 -33.71 -43.39 -4.26
N ILE A 7 -32.99 -42.58 -5.04
CA ILE A 7 -33.29 -42.12 -6.42
C ILE A 7 -34.33 -40.96 -6.49
N VAL A 8 -33.74 -39.77 -6.76
CA VAL A 8 -34.18 -38.65 -7.64
C VAL A 8 -35.26 -37.68 -7.14
N ASN A 9 -34.87 -36.39 -7.07
CA ASN A 9 -35.50 -35.32 -7.87
C ASN A 9 -34.51 -34.19 -8.14
N ASN A 10 -34.27 -33.92 -9.43
CA ASN A 10 -33.66 -32.69 -9.90
C ASN A 10 -34.62 -31.54 -9.58
N VAL A 11 -34.16 -30.55 -8.83
CA VAL A 11 -34.75 -29.21 -8.82
C VAL A 11 -33.59 -28.26 -9.09
N SER A 12 -33.65 -27.63 -10.27
CA SER A 12 -32.84 -26.48 -10.62
C SER A 12 -33.38 -25.27 -9.87
N ASP A 13 -32.58 -24.65 -9.02
CA ASP A 13 -32.88 -23.34 -8.44
C ASP A 13 -31.76 -22.36 -8.83
N ASP A 14 -31.88 -21.86 -10.06
CA ASP A 14 -31.12 -20.75 -10.67
C ASP A 14 -31.70 -19.38 -10.21
N GLU A 15 -31.95 -19.18 -8.92
CA GLU A 15 -32.57 -17.96 -8.38
C GLU A 15 -31.93 -17.60 -7.03
N ASP A 16 -30.67 -17.13 -7.02
CA ASP A 16 -30.08 -16.49 -5.83
C ASP A 16 -28.96 -15.48 -6.17
N LEU A 17 -29.08 -14.80 -7.32
CA LEU A 17 -28.13 -13.76 -7.78
C LEU A 17 -28.75 -12.37 -7.94
N MET A 18 -29.90 -12.12 -7.32
CA MET A 18 -30.61 -10.83 -7.41
C MET A 18 -30.60 -10.01 -6.10
N ASP A 19 -29.87 -10.43 -5.06
CA ASP A 19 -29.80 -9.70 -3.78
C ASP A 19 -28.52 -8.88 -3.54
N ILE A 20 -27.59 -8.82 -4.50
CA ILE A 20 -26.36 -8.01 -4.37
C ILE A 20 -26.55 -6.57 -4.88
N VAL A 21 -27.65 -6.27 -5.57
CA VAL A 21 -27.80 -5.01 -6.35
C VAL A 21 -28.39 -3.82 -5.56
N ASN A 22 -28.86 -3.97 -4.32
CA ASN A 22 -29.61 -2.87 -3.65
C ASN A 22 -29.12 -2.43 -2.27
N ASN A 23 -27.81 -2.22 -2.07
CA ASN A 23 -27.33 -1.59 -0.83
C ASN A 23 -26.30 -0.46 -1.04
N ILE A 24 -26.44 0.29 -2.13
CA ILE A 24 -25.83 1.62 -2.21
C ILE A 24 -26.85 2.58 -1.57
N ARG A 25 -26.53 3.09 -0.38
CA ARG A 25 -27.24 4.24 0.19
C ARG A 25 -26.83 5.47 -0.62
N ASP A 26 -27.82 6.18 -1.18
CA ASP A 26 -27.66 7.36 -2.04
C ASP A 26 -27.11 8.63 -1.32
N GLU A 27 -26.42 8.51 -0.17
CA GLU A 27 -26.19 9.65 0.74
C GLU A 27 -24.74 10.15 0.82
N ASP A 28 -23.76 9.58 0.11
CA ASP A 28 -22.35 10.03 0.19
C ASP A 28 -21.76 10.51 -1.16
N PHE A 29 -22.58 11.15 -2.02
CA PHE A 29 -22.06 11.98 -3.10
C PHE A 29 -21.57 13.31 -2.51
N MET A 30 -20.29 13.39 -2.15
CA MET A 30 -19.67 14.69 -1.84
C MET A 30 -19.53 15.48 -3.15
N ASP A 31 -20.27 16.59 -3.24
CA ASP A 31 -20.17 17.58 -4.31
C ASP A 31 -18.73 18.10 -4.42
N ILE A 32 -18.09 17.87 -5.57
CA ILE A 32 -16.82 18.50 -5.91
C ILE A 32 -17.13 19.96 -6.25
N VAL A 33 -16.87 20.85 -5.30
CA VAL A 33 -16.88 22.29 -5.54
C VAL A 33 -15.74 22.61 -6.52
N ASN A 34 -16.09 23.02 -7.73
CA ASN A 34 -15.15 23.52 -8.72
C ASN A 34 -14.72 24.94 -8.32
N GLU A 35 -13.83 25.04 -7.34
CA GLU A 35 -13.21 26.30 -6.96
C GLU A 35 -12.18 26.67 -8.05
N ALA A 36 -12.45 27.78 -8.73
CA ALA A 36 -11.57 28.31 -9.77
C ALA A 36 -10.24 28.71 -9.14
N PHE A 37 -9.17 27.99 -9.47
CA PHE A 37 -7.82 28.38 -9.11
C PHE A 37 -7.48 29.70 -9.82
N GLU A 38 -7.21 30.76 -9.05
CA GLU A 38 -6.59 31.97 -9.57
C GLU A 38 -5.20 31.62 -10.13
N ASP A 39 -4.90 32.09 -11.34
CA ASP A 39 -3.64 31.85 -12.05
C ASP A 39 -2.44 32.28 -11.20
N VAL A 40 -1.69 31.30 -10.68
CA VAL A 40 -0.45 31.55 -9.95
C VAL A 40 0.63 31.95 -10.96
N ASN A 41 0.97 33.24 -10.98
CA ASN A 41 2.05 33.79 -11.79
C ASN A 41 3.42 33.38 -11.19
N PHE A 42 4.07 32.36 -11.76
CA PHE A 42 5.38 31.86 -11.33
C PHE A 42 6.55 32.83 -11.60
N GLU A 43 6.32 33.96 -12.28
CA GLU A 43 7.36 34.89 -12.70
C GLU A 43 7.73 35.94 -11.61
N ALA A 44 7.12 35.85 -10.41
CA ALA A 44 7.34 36.78 -9.30
C ALA A 44 8.30 36.26 -8.21
N ILE A 45 9.04 35.17 -8.44
CA ILE A 45 10.02 34.61 -7.48
C ILE A 45 11.42 34.55 -8.11
N LEU A 46 11.81 35.60 -8.83
CA LEU A 46 13.17 35.81 -9.30
C LEU A 46 13.61 37.21 -8.89
N ASP A 47 13.77 37.40 -7.58
CA ASP A 47 14.59 38.45 -7.00
C ASP A 47 14.91 38.05 -5.56
N GLU A 48 16.03 37.34 -5.37
CA GLU A 48 16.87 37.57 -4.20
C GLU A 48 18.29 37.05 -4.47
N ASP A 49 19.23 37.97 -4.31
CA ASP A 49 20.64 37.92 -4.62
C ASP A 49 21.38 36.67 -4.09
N ASP A 50 22.18 36.09 -4.98
CA ASP A 50 23.27 35.17 -4.70
C ASP A 50 24.36 35.84 -3.84
N GLU A 51 24.32 35.73 -2.51
CA GLU A 51 25.54 35.85 -1.68
C GLU A 51 25.37 35.30 -0.26
N ASP A 52 25.54 33.98 -0.08
CA ASP A 52 26.30 33.50 1.10
C ASP A 52 27.01 32.17 0.82
N VAL A 53 28.32 32.30 0.65
CA VAL A 53 29.30 31.22 0.58
C VAL A 53 29.82 30.96 1.98
N SER A 54 29.36 29.90 2.67
CA SER A 54 30.17 29.12 3.64
C SER A 54 29.36 28.03 4.35
N ALA A 55 29.65 26.76 4.04
CA ALA A 55 30.45 25.90 4.92
C ALA A 55 30.50 24.49 4.32
N LEU A 56 31.73 24.01 4.14
CA LEU A 56 32.08 22.70 3.64
C LEU A 56 31.55 21.62 4.58
N SER A 57 30.68 20.73 4.09
CA SER A 57 30.51 19.42 4.71
C SER A 57 31.35 18.41 3.93
N GLU A 58 32.59 18.23 4.38
CA GLU A 58 33.44 17.10 4.00
C GLU A 58 32.82 15.81 4.55
N ASP A 59 31.93 15.18 3.78
CA ASP A 59 31.63 13.74 3.90
C ASP A 59 32.31 13.02 2.75
N SER A 60 33.65 12.98 2.80
CA SER A 60 34.47 12.17 1.90
C SER A 60 34.91 10.88 2.59
N ASP A 61 33.97 10.00 2.88
CA ASP A 61 34.28 8.61 3.23
C ASP A 61 34.22 7.71 1.98
N TYR A 62 34.80 8.19 0.88
CA TYR A 62 35.09 7.35 -0.29
C TYR A 62 36.35 6.53 -0.01
N ASN A 63 36.19 5.46 0.77
CA ASN A 63 37.27 4.51 1.01
C ASN A 63 37.26 3.46 -0.11
N SER A 64 37.83 3.82 -1.26
CA SER A 64 38.24 2.83 -2.26
C SER A 64 39.61 2.27 -1.88
N ASP A 65 39.61 1.14 -1.20
CA ASP A 65 40.70 0.18 -1.33
C ASP A 65 40.10 -1.20 -1.66
N GLN A 66 40.45 -1.66 -2.86
CA GLN A 66 40.25 -3.02 -3.32
C GLN A 66 41.15 -3.95 -2.50
N GLY A 67 40.54 -4.88 -1.77
CA GLY A 67 41.21 -6.08 -1.27
C GLY A 67 40.47 -7.31 -1.81
N GLU A 68 40.99 -7.92 -2.86
CA GLU A 68 40.55 -9.25 -3.29
C GLU A 68 41.15 -10.28 -2.32
N GLU A 69 40.44 -10.62 -1.24
CA GLU A 69 40.65 -11.91 -0.57
C GLU A 69 39.57 -12.21 0.48
N ASN A 70 38.73 -13.19 0.11
CA ASN A 70 38.07 -14.18 0.96
C ASN A 70 37.90 -13.83 2.45
N GLU A 71 36.65 -13.65 2.87
CA GLU A 71 35.98 -14.55 3.82
C GLU A 71 34.51 -14.15 3.96
N GLU A 72 33.62 -15.13 4.09
CA GLU A 72 32.18 -14.98 4.28
C GLU A 72 31.85 -14.32 5.64
N SER A 73 32.24 -13.07 5.89
CA SER A 73 31.73 -12.32 7.03
C SER A 73 30.40 -11.68 6.62
N LYS A 74 29.30 -12.34 6.97
CA LYS A 74 27.98 -11.71 6.99
C LYS A 74 28.09 -10.46 7.87
N ASP A 75 28.10 -9.28 7.27
CA ASP A 75 28.05 -8.01 7.98
C ASP A 75 26.72 -7.91 8.74
N ILE A 76 26.70 -8.41 9.98
CA ILE A 76 25.55 -8.27 10.87
C ILE A 76 25.52 -6.82 11.34
N LYS A 77 24.76 -5.98 10.64
CA LYS A 77 24.50 -4.60 11.06
C LYS A 77 23.48 -4.61 12.20
N SER A 78 23.95 -4.50 13.45
CA SER A 78 23.09 -4.35 14.62
C SER A 78 22.72 -2.89 14.86
N ARG A 79 21.44 -2.61 15.14
CA ARG A 79 20.95 -1.30 15.62
C ARG A 79 20.15 -1.51 16.91
N VAL A 80 20.29 -0.60 17.87
CA VAL A 80 19.46 -0.56 19.08
C VAL A 80 18.07 -0.02 18.73
N MET A 81 17.03 -0.76 19.09
CA MET A 81 15.62 -0.36 18.90
C MET A 81 15.11 0.37 20.13
N CYS A 82 14.30 1.42 19.92
CA CYS A 82 13.64 2.12 21.02
C CYS A 82 12.52 1.24 21.62
N PRO A 83 12.19 1.38 22.92
CA PRO A 83 11.10 0.63 23.54
C PRO A 83 9.77 0.75 22.80
N ALA A 84 9.48 1.91 22.21
CA ALA A 84 8.28 2.13 21.40
C ALA A 84 8.27 1.29 20.11
N GLU A 85 9.41 1.11 19.45
CA GLU A 85 9.54 0.27 18.25
C GLU A 85 9.35 -1.21 18.61
N ILE A 86 9.89 -1.64 19.76
CA ILE A 86 9.71 -3.00 20.28
C ILE A 86 8.25 -3.24 20.65
N MET A 87 7.64 -2.30 21.37
CA MET A 87 6.23 -2.39 21.75
C MET A 87 5.32 -2.41 20.53
N ALA A 88 5.62 -1.66 19.46
CA ALA A 88 4.82 -1.71 18.24
C ALA A 88 4.83 -3.08 17.55
N LEU A 89 5.85 -3.90 17.80
CA LEU A 89 5.94 -5.28 17.30
C LEU A 89 5.29 -6.31 18.24
N ASN A 90 4.70 -5.87 19.37
CA ASN A 90 3.99 -6.76 20.27
C ASN A 90 2.70 -7.25 19.59
N GLU A 91 2.37 -8.54 19.76
CA GLU A 91 1.14 -9.12 19.22
C GLU A 91 -0.12 -8.44 19.79
N GLU A 92 -0.03 -7.86 21.00
CA GLU A 92 -1.16 -7.15 21.62
C GLU A 92 -1.35 -5.73 21.10
N THR A 93 -0.31 -5.11 20.51
CA THR A 93 -0.42 -3.77 19.94
C THR A 93 -1.01 -3.81 18.55
N LYS A 94 -2.16 -3.15 18.40
CA LYS A 94 -2.76 -2.93 17.09
C LYS A 94 -2.04 -1.80 16.36
N GLN A 95 -1.74 -2.04 15.09
CA GLN A 95 -1.17 -1.09 14.16
C GLN A 95 -2.20 -0.76 13.07
N CYS A 96 -2.05 0.41 12.46
CA CYS A 96 -2.83 0.75 11.27
C CYS A 96 -2.10 0.23 10.03
N ALA A 97 -2.80 -0.46 9.14
CA ALA A 97 -2.29 -0.79 7.81
C ALA A 97 -3.19 -0.18 6.74
N ILE A 98 -2.58 0.52 5.80
CA ILE A 98 -3.28 1.12 4.65
C ILE A 98 -2.83 0.37 3.41
N TYR A 99 -3.76 -0.29 2.74
CA TYR A 99 -3.57 -0.95 1.47
C TYR A 99 -3.92 -0.01 0.32
N PHE A 100 -3.07 -0.01 -0.71
CA PHE A 100 -3.33 0.73 -1.95
C PHE A 100 -2.81 -0.04 -3.15
N TYR A 101 -3.72 -0.57 -3.95
CA TYR A 101 -3.37 -1.35 -5.15
C TYR A 101 -4.49 -1.38 -6.18
N TYR A 102 -4.19 -1.94 -7.34
CA TYR A 102 -5.11 -2.17 -8.42
C TYR A 102 -5.32 -3.67 -8.63
N LYS A 103 -6.54 -4.09 -8.91
CA LYS A 103 -6.86 -5.45 -9.38
C LYS A 103 -7.20 -5.42 -10.86
N THR A 104 -6.67 -6.39 -11.59
CA THR A 104 -7.05 -6.68 -12.99
C THR A 104 -8.48 -7.21 -13.07
N SER A 105 -9.10 -7.13 -14.26
CA SER A 105 -10.50 -7.56 -14.53
C SER A 105 -10.77 -9.01 -14.10
N ASP A 106 -9.76 -9.87 -14.22
CA ASP A 106 -9.82 -11.29 -13.84
C ASP A 106 -9.75 -11.51 -12.31
N GLY A 107 -9.49 -10.45 -11.53
CA GLY A 107 -9.37 -10.46 -10.08
C GLY A 107 -8.14 -11.21 -9.54
N THR A 108 -7.27 -11.73 -10.41
CA THR A 108 -6.17 -12.62 -9.99
C THR A 108 -4.90 -11.85 -9.62
N SER A 109 -4.67 -10.70 -10.26
CA SER A 109 -3.41 -9.97 -10.13
C SER A 109 -3.57 -8.69 -9.33
N ILE A 110 -2.63 -8.47 -8.41
CA ILE A 110 -2.48 -7.24 -7.64
C ILE A 110 -1.36 -6.43 -8.26
N LEU A 111 -1.63 -5.17 -8.59
CA LEU A 111 -0.66 -4.27 -9.20
C LEU A 111 -0.43 -3.05 -8.30
N CYS A 112 0.83 -2.69 -8.08
CA CYS A 112 1.15 -1.39 -7.51
C CYS A 112 0.92 -0.30 -8.56
N THR A 113 0.84 0.96 -8.13
CA THR A 113 0.64 2.12 -9.02
C THR A 113 1.66 2.15 -10.16
N SER A 114 2.93 1.85 -9.90
CA SER A 114 3.97 1.90 -10.93
C SER A 114 3.83 0.81 -11.99
N CYS A 115 3.40 -0.42 -11.62
CA CYS A 115 3.15 -1.49 -12.59
C CYS A 115 1.87 -1.24 -13.36
N MET A 116 0.82 -0.83 -12.65
CA MET A 116 -0.46 -0.43 -13.21
C MET A 116 -0.30 0.60 -14.35
N MET A 117 0.49 1.65 -14.12
CA MET A 117 0.71 2.72 -15.11
C MET A 117 1.52 2.29 -16.34
N ARG A 118 2.23 1.16 -16.27
CA ARG A 118 2.98 0.61 -17.43
C ARG A 118 2.10 -0.23 -18.35
N ILE A 119 0.90 -0.60 -17.91
CA ILE A 119 -0.03 -1.39 -18.71
C ILE A 119 -0.77 -0.46 -19.67
N VAL A 120 -0.56 -0.68 -20.97
CA VAL A 120 -1.20 0.07 -22.06
C VAL A 120 -2.63 -0.40 -22.31
N ASP A 121 -3.01 -1.54 -21.75
CA ASP A 121 -4.35 -2.10 -21.90
C ASP A 121 -5.43 -1.24 -21.24
N ASN A 122 -6.58 -1.12 -21.92
CA ASN A 122 -7.76 -0.38 -21.47
C ASN A 122 -8.78 -1.26 -20.75
N ASP A 123 -8.42 -2.51 -20.46
CA ASP A 123 -9.21 -3.39 -19.61
C ASP A 123 -9.59 -2.75 -18.27
N HIS A 124 -10.72 -3.19 -17.72
CA HIS A 124 -11.27 -2.66 -16.48
C HIS A 124 -10.35 -2.99 -15.31
N LYS A 125 -9.99 -1.97 -14.54
CA LYS A 125 -9.08 -2.13 -13.40
C LYS A 125 -9.71 -1.48 -12.19
N TYR A 126 -9.73 -2.23 -11.09
CA TYR A 126 -10.38 -1.80 -9.86
C TYR A 126 -9.33 -1.24 -8.90
N VAL A 127 -9.57 -0.03 -8.40
CA VAL A 127 -8.72 0.56 -7.37
C VAL A 127 -9.20 0.07 -6.01
N ILE A 128 -8.30 -0.49 -5.21
CA ILE A 128 -8.56 -0.90 -3.84
C ILE A 128 -7.82 0.05 -2.90
N ARG A 129 -8.57 0.68 -1.99
CA ARG A 129 -8.06 1.42 -0.84
C ARG A 129 -8.70 0.84 0.40
N GLU A 130 -7.91 0.32 1.32
CA GLU A 130 -8.42 -0.29 2.53
C GLU A 130 -7.59 0.14 3.73
N HIS A 131 -8.25 0.54 4.80
CA HIS A 131 -7.62 0.85 6.08
C HIS A 131 -8.08 -0.18 7.11
N VAL A 132 -7.12 -0.85 7.76
CA VAL A 132 -7.39 -1.83 8.80
C VAL A 132 -6.59 -1.52 10.05
N ILE A 133 -7.13 -1.91 11.20
CA ILE A 133 -6.47 -1.82 12.50
C ILE A 133 -6.37 -3.24 13.07
N LYS A 134 -5.18 -3.83 13.02
CA LYS A 134 -4.92 -5.23 13.40
C LYS A 134 -3.58 -5.35 14.13
N SER A 135 -3.37 -6.45 14.85
CA SER A 135 -2.03 -6.80 15.36
C SER A 135 -1.07 -7.06 14.20
N HIS A 136 0.24 -6.91 14.43
CA HIS A 136 1.25 -6.98 13.36
C HIS A 136 1.21 -8.31 12.59
N ASP A 137 1.05 -9.42 13.30
CA ASP A 137 0.95 -10.78 12.76
C ASP A 137 -0.33 -11.03 11.92
N ALA A 138 -1.40 -10.28 12.19
CA ALA A 138 -2.67 -10.37 11.50
C ALA A 138 -2.78 -9.45 10.26
N ILE A 139 -1.73 -8.67 9.96
CA ILE A 139 -1.66 -7.84 8.74
C ILE A 139 -1.22 -8.73 7.58
N GLU A 140 -2.12 -8.93 6.61
CA GLU A 140 -1.83 -9.72 5.42
C GLU A 140 -0.93 -8.97 4.45
N GLY A 141 0.23 -9.54 4.12
CA GLY A 141 1.09 -8.94 3.09
C GLY A 141 0.46 -9.01 1.70
N LYS A 142 0.14 -7.84 1.11
CA LYS A 142 -0.26 -7.72 -0.29
C LYS A 142 0.91 -7.19 -1.11
N TYR A 143 1.32 -7.94 -2.12
CA TYR A 143 2.47 -7.59 -2.95
C TYR A 143 2.07 -7.51 -4.40
N CYS A 144 2.69 -6.60 -5.14
CA CYS A 144 2.50 -6.53 -6.57
C CYS A 144 2.95 -7.82 -7.25
N SER A 145 2.11 -8.39 -8.12
CA SER A 145 2.41 -9.59 -8.90
C SER A 145 3.68 -9.45 -9.74
N ASP A 146 3.92 -8.25 -10.29
CA ASP A 146 5.01 -8.01 -11.24
C ASP A 146 6.34 -7.68 -10.56
N CYS A 147 6.36 -6.68 -9.68
CA CYS A 147 7.59 -6.17 -9.08
C CYS A 147 7.80 -6.62 -7.63
N ARG A 148 6.84 -7.35 -7.05
CA ARG A 148 6.84 -7.80 -5.64
C ARG A 148 6.96 -6.67 -4.61
N HIS A 149 6.84 -5.41 -5.02
CA HIS A 149 6.80 -4.29 -4.10
C HIS A 149 5.55 -4.39 -3.20
N PRO A 150 5.67 -4.11 -1.90
CA PRO A 150 4.51 -4.11 -1.00
C PRO A 150 3.49 -3.07 -1.46
N CYS A 151 2.22 -3.46 -1.48
CA CYS A 151 1.10 -2.59 -1.80
C CYS A 151 0.35 -2.12 -0.54
N PHE A 152 1.06 -2.01 0.57
CA PHE A 152 0.53 -1.60 1.85
C PHE A 152 1.61 -0.87 2.65
N THR A 153 1.17 0.00 3.55
CA THR A 153 2.02 0.70 4.50
C THR A 153 1.49 0.43 5.91
N ILE A 154 2.38 0.00 6.80
CA ILE A 154 2.08 -0.18 8.22
C ILE A 154 2.54 1.06 8.97
N PHE A 155 1.67 1.60 9.80
CA PHE A 155 1.96 2.70 10.71
C PHE A 155 2.08 2.15 12.13
N PRO A 156 3.25 2.27 12.77
CA PRO A 156 3.46 1.82 14.15
C PRO A 156 2.73 2.71 15.17
N THR A 157 2.29 3.90 14.75
CA THR A 157 1.56 4.89 15.55
C THR A 157 0.33 5.40 14.78
N MET A 158 -0.18 6.59 15.11
CA MET A 158 -1.33 7.20 14.43
C MET A 158 -1.07 7.34 12.93
N CYS A 159 -1.95 6.78 12.10
CA CYS A 159 -1.92 6.94 10.65
C CYS A 159 -2.66 8.21 10.22
N PRO A 160 -2.46 8.70 8.98
CA PRO A 160 -3.16 9.89 8.48
C PRO A 160 -4.69 9.78 8.49
N ILE A 161 -5.24 8.56 8.42
CA ILE A 161 -6.69 8.32 8.43
C ILE A 161 -7.26 8.44 9.85
N CYS A 162 -6.54 7.95 10.87
CA CYS A 162 -6.99 8.02 12.27
C CYS A 162 -6.68 9.34 12.96
N THR A 163 -5.89 10.22 12.32
CA THR A 163 -5.49 11.51 12.88
C THR A 163 -6.51 12.63 12.57
N ASN A 164 -7.40 12.41 11.60
CA ASN A 164 -8.43 13.36 11.17
C ASN A 164 -9.80 13.05 11.81
#